data_AF-A0A5C7MX00-F1
#
_entry.id   AF-A0A5C7MX00-F1
#
_cell.length_a   1.000
_cell.length_b   1.000
_cell.length_c   1.000
_cell.angle_alpha   90.00
_cell.angle_beta   90.00
_cell.angle_gamma   90.00
#
_symmetry.space_group_name_H-M   'P 1'
#
loop_
_entity.id
_entity.type
_entity.pdbx_description
1 polymer ?
#
loop_
_entity_poly.entity_id
_entity_poly.type
_entity_poly.pdbx_seq_one_letter_code
_entity_poly.pdbx_strand_id
1 'polypeptide(L)' 'MSVDFFSTVAAPRAEVFAWHERPGAFTRLSPPWQPMHLVSEADSLRDGTAVLALPGGLRWVAEH' A
#
# COMPACT_ATOMS: atom_id res chain seq x y z
N MET A 1 -12.80 0.93 16.17
CA MET A 1 -13.50 1.85 15.24
C MET A 1 -12.90 1.59 13.86
N SER A 2 -13.69 1.08 12.92
CA SER A 2 -13.27 0.94 11.52
C SER A 2 -13.81 2.13 10.71
N VAL A 3 -13.18 2.40 9.57
CA VAL A 3 -13.64 3.40 8.60
C VAL A 3 -13.92 2.67 7.30
N ASP A 4 -15.12 2.85 6.76
CA ASP A 4 -15.51 2.37 5.43
C ASP A 4 -15.61 3.56 4.48
N PHE A 5 -14.89 3.52 3.36
CA PHE A 5 -14.89 4.54 2.33
C PHE A 5 -14.92 3.90 0.94
N PHE A 6 -15.73 4.45 0.04
CA PHE A 6 -15.89 3.94 -1.32
C PHE A 6 -15.80 5.10 -2.33
N SER A 7 -15.17 4.84 -3.46
CA SER A 7 -15.12 5.74 -4.61
C SER A 7 -15.10 4.93 -5.91
N THR A 8 -15.56 5.52 -7.01
CA THR A 8 -15.55 4.89 -8.33
C THR A 8 -14.41 5.46 -9.17
N VAL A 9 -13.59 4.58 -9.74
CA VAL A 9 -12.59 4.94 -10.75
C VAL A 9 -13.18 4.64 -12.12
N ALA A 10 -13.17 5.61 -13.03
CA ALA A 10 -13.69 5.48 -14.38
C ALA A 10 -12.73 4.69 -15.30
N ALA A 11 -12.43 3.45 -14.94
CA ALA A 11 -11.58 2.52 -15.69
C ALA A 11 -12.06 1.07 -15.49
N PRO A 12 -11.76 0.13 -16.42
CA PRO A 12 -12.10 -1.27 -16.24
C PRO A 12 -11.51 -1.86 -14.96
N ARG A 13 -12.26 -2.72 -14.27
CA ARG A 13 -11.83 -3.34 -13.00
C ARG A 13 -10.45 -4.00 -13.07
N ALA A 14 -10.15 -4.67 -14.20
CA ALA A 14 -8.91 -5.39 -14.39
C ALA A 14 -7.71 -4.43 -14.47
N GLU A 15 -7.91 -3.25 -15.07
CA GLU A 15 -6.87 -2.21 -15.14
C GLU A 15 -6.66 -1.55 -13.79
N VAL A 16 -7.74 -1.28 -13.04
CA VAL A 16 -7.63 -0.73 -11.67
C VAL A 16 -6.87 -1.70 -10.78
N PHE A 17 -7.19 -3.00 -10.83
CA PHE A 17 -6.48 -4.02 -10.06
C PHE A 17 -5.01 -4.12 -10.49
N ALA A 18 -4.74 -4.25 -11.80
CA ALA A 18 -3.38 -4.31 -12.32
C ALA A 18 -2.56 -3.07 -11.95
N TRP A 19 -3.16 -1.88 -11.85
CA TRP A 19 -2.47 -0.67 -11.39
C TRP A 19 -1.98 -0.78 -9.93
N HIS A 20 -2.75 -1.42 -9.04
CA HIS A 20 -2.38 -1.62 -7.64
C HIS A 20 -1.27 -2.68 -7.48
N GLU A 21 -1.15 -3.61 -8.42
CA GLU A 21 -0.06 -4.60 -8.44
C GLU A 21 1.27 -4.02 -8.93
N ARG A 22 1.28 -2.83 -9.56
CA ARG A 22 2.51 -2.25 -10.12
C ARG A 22 3.42 -1.74 -9.00
N PRO A 23 4.75 -1.99 -9.10
CA PRO A 23 5.71 -1.39 -8.18
C PRO A 23 5.54 0.13 -8.01
N GLY A 24 5.73 0.59 -6.78
CA GLY A 24 5.51 1.92 -6.28
C GLY A 24 4.04 2.29 -6.03
N ALA A 25 3.09 1.36 -6.09
CA ALA A 25 1.67 1.67 -5.85
C ALA A 25 1.46 2.20 -4.43
N PHE A 26 2.09 1.56 -3.44
CA PHE A 26 2.06 2.03 -2.06
C PHE A 26 2.59 3.47 -1.96
N THR A 27 3.78 3.74 -2.50
CA THR A 27 4.40 5.07 -2.49
C THR A 27 3.54 6.15 -3.14
N ARG A 28 2.81 5.83 -4.22
CA ARG A 28 1.90 6.77 -4.89
C ARG A 28 0.63 7.06 -4.08
N LEU A 29 0.17 6.09 -3.27
CA LEU A 29 -1.05 6.21 -2.47
C LEU A 29 -0.80 6.70 -1.04
N SER A 30 0.43 6.55 -0.53
CA SER A 30 0.79 7.04 0.80
C SER A 30 0.67 8.57 0.87
N PRO A 31 -0.09 9.11 1.84
CA PRO A 31 -0.13 10.53 2.07
C PRO A 31 1.27 11.08 2.38
N PRO A 32 1.69 12.20 1.75
CA PRO A 32 3.06 12.72 1.90
C PRO A 32 3.38 13.24 3.31
N TRP A 33 2.37 13.42 4.16
CA TRP A 33 2.53 13.82 5.57
C TRP A 33 2.53 12.65 6.55
N GLN A 34 2.39 11.40 6.09
CA GLN A 34 2.34 10.25 6.98
C GLN A 34 3.73 9.98 7.58
N PRO A 35 3.86 9.78 8.91
CA PRO A 35 5.15 9.60 9.55
C PRO A 35 5.65 8.15 9.43
N MET A 36 5.53 7.55 8.24
CA MET A 36 6.05 6.22 7.92
C MET A 36 6.70 6.23 6.54
N HIS A 37 7.68 5.36 6.32
CA HIS A 37 8.29 5.19 5.01
C HIS A 37 8.41 3.71 4.64
N LEU A 38 8.25 3.43 3.35
CA LEU A 38 8.41 2.10 2.78
C LEU A 38 9.88 1.71 2.76
N VAL A 39 10.21 0.60 3.43
CA VAL A 39 11.56 -0.01 3.43
C VAL A 39 11.64 -1.06 2.34
N SER A 40 10.63 -1.92 2.24
CA SER A 40 10.48 -2.87 1.14
C SER A 40 9.02 -2.96 0.72
N GLU A 41 8.80 -2.96 -0.59
CA GLU A 41 7.48 -3.18 -1.18
C GLU A 41 7.19 -4.67 -1.28
N ALA A 42 5.92 -5.06 -1.12
CA ALA A 42 5.47 -6.41 -1.41
C ALA A 42 5.60 -6.68 -2.92
N ASP A 43 6.08 -7.87 -3.27
CA ASP A 43 6.19 -8.36 -4.64
C ASP A 43 4.87 -8.93 -5.19
N SER A 44 3.91 -9.22 -4.31
CA SER A 44 2.63 -9.83 -4.63
C SER A 44 1.53 -9.34 -3.68
N LEU A 45 0.35 -9.03 -4.22
CA LEU A 45 -0.84 -8.72 -3.40
C LEU A 45 -1.49 -9.96 -2.79
N ARG A 46 -1.10 -11.17 -3.23
CA ARG A 46 -1.65 -12.45 -2.75
C ARG A 46 -0.97 -12.92 -1.47
N ASP A 47 0.35 -12.78 -1.40
CA ASP A 47 1.22 -13.46 -0.44
C ASP A 47 2.55 -12.72 -0.22
N GLY A 48 2.68 -11.50 -0.74
CA GLY A 48 3.88 -10.68 -0.55
C GLY A 48 3.92 -10.03 0.84
N THR A 49 5.11 -9.54 1.19
CA THR A 49 5.34 -8.85 2.46
C THR A 49 5.90 -7.45 2.23
N ALA A 50 5.26 -6.44 2.80
CA ALA A 50 5.80 -5.09 2.86
C ALA A 50 6.41 -4.80 4.23
N VAL A 51 7.50 -4.04 4.27
CA VAL A 51 8.11 -3.58 5.52
C VAL A 51 8.08 -2.06 5.57
N LEU A 52 7.47 -1.54 6.63
CA LEU A 52 7.31 -0.11 6.87
C LEU A 52 8.12 0.28 8.10
N ALA A 53 8.89 1.36 7.98
CA ALA A 53 9.58 1.95 9.11
C ALA A 53 8.71 3.04 9.72
N LEU A 54 8.59 2.96 11.04
CA LEU A 54 7.81 3.85 11.89
C LEU A 54 8.74 4.69 12.78
N PRO A 55 8.23 5.78 13.38
CA PRO A 55 9.02 6.60 14.31
C PRO A 55 9.52 5.78 15.50
N GLY A 56 10.68 6.16 16.04
CA GLY A 56 11.29 5.44 17.17
C GLY A 56 12.02 4.15 16.79
N GLY A 57 12.33 3.94 15.51
CA GLY A 57 13.09 2.77 15.04
C GLY A 57 12.27 1.49 14.93
N LEU A 58 10.95 1.60 15.01
CA LEU A 58 10.03 0.47 14.88
C LEU A 58 9.89 0.04 13.42
N ARG A 59 9.62 -1.25 13.22
CA ARG A 59 9.26 -1.82 11.92
C ARG A 59 7.92 -2.51 12.00
N TRP A 60 7.09 -2.29 11.00
CA TRP A 60 5.86 -3.04 10.79
C TRP A 60 6.04 -3.95 9.57
N VAL A 61 5.85 -5.25 9.79
CA VAL A 61 5.82 -6.28 8.76
C VAL A 61 4.35 -6.51 8.40
N ALA A 62 3.98 -6.18 7.17
CA ALA A 62 2.63 -6.31 6.64
C ALA A 62 2.60 -7.49 5.65
N GLU A 63 2.14 -8.63 6.15
CA GLU A 63 1.85 -9.84 5.36
C GLU A 63 0.41 -9.77 4.83
N HIS A 64 0.23 -10.12 3.56
CA HIS A 64 -1.07 -10.13 2.88
C HIS A 64 -1.91 -11.38 3.18
#